data_AF-A0A9D6WGH6-F1
#
_entry.id   AF-A0A9D6WGH6-F1
#
_cell.length_a   1.000
_cell.length_b   1.000
_cell.length_c   1.000
_cell.angle_alpha   90.00
_cell.angle_beta   90.00
_cell.angle_gamma   90.00
#
_symmetry.space_group_name_H-M   'P 1'
#
loop_
_entity.id
_entity.type
_entity.pdbx_description
1 polymer ?
#
loop_
_entity_poly.entity_id
_entity_poly.type
_entity_poly.pdbx_seq_one_letter_code
_entity_poly.pdbx_strand_id
1 'polypeptide(L)'
;MLPHPAPAAPAAFVRDRHRRLLDLVRTLEASREEDERVELVSRLAEELATFVALEDDVLGPWLAARAPDHFGPGSMAAARRGGLISLAARLEAAPAAGPEYAAALEALATALVAHVRSALRELVPVLEALPAAESARLHTALLDTQERMTEH
;
A
#
# COMPACT_ATOMS: atom_id res chain seq x y z
N MET A 1 -19.20 24.39 21.05
CA MET A 1 -18.25 24.06 19.97
C MET A 1 -18.37 22.57 19.72
N LEU A 2 -18.80 22.16 18.53
CA LEU A 2 -18.76 20.74 18.16
C LEU A 2 -17.29 20.33 18.05
N PRO A 3 -16.85 19.24 18.68
CA PRO A 3 -15.50 18.74 18.46
C PRO A 3 -15.35 18.45 16.97
N HIS A 4 -14.33 19.04 16.34
CA HIS A 4 -13.92 18.60 15.01
C HIS A 4 -13.64 17.10 15.10
N PRO A 5 -14.21 16.27 14.21
CA PRO A 5 -13.87 14.86 14.18
C PRO A 5 -12.36 14.78 13.95
N ALA A 6 -11.66 14.05 14.82
CA ALA A 6 -10.29 13.62 14.53
C ALA A 6 -10.26 13.03 13.11
N PRO A 7 -9.20 13.25 12.32
CA PRO A 7 -9.10 12.65 11.01
C PRO A 7 -9.39 11.15 11.12
N ALA A 8 -10.22 10.61 10.22
CA ALA A 8 -10.58 9.20 10.25
C ALA A 8 -9.30 8.36 10.24
N ALA A 9 -8.98 7.75 11.37
CA ALA A 9 -7.68 7.14 11.62
C ALA A 9 -7.29 6.07 10.58
N PRO A 10 -8.21 5.23 10.06
CA PRO A 10 -7.91 4.33 8.95
C PRO A 10 -7.54 5.04 7.65
N ALA A 11 -8.22 6.15 7.31
CA ALA A 11 -7.91 6.92 6.10
C ALA A 11 -6.53 7.57 6.20
N ALA A 12 -6.18 8.12 7.38
CA ALA A 12 -4.86 8.66 7.65
C ALA A 12 -3.77 7.58 7.56
N PHE A 13 -4.02 6.41 8.13
CA PHE A 13 -3.13 5.24 8.04
C PHE A 13 -2.85 4.84 6.59
N VAL A 14 -3.90 4.66 5.78
CA VAL A 14 -3.77 4.28 4.36
C VAL A 14 -3.03 5.35 3.56
N ARG A 15 -3.30 6.64 3.81
CA ARG A 15 -2.55 7.73 3.17
C ARG A 15 -1.08 7.72 3.54
N ASP A 16 -0.75 7.50 4.81
CA ASP A 16 0.65 7.46 5.26
C ASP A 16 1.41 6.31 4.62
N ARG A 17 0.81 5.12 4.53
CA ARG A 17 1.39 3.95 3.85
C ARG A 17 1.65 4.21 2.37
N HIS A 18 0.67 4.73 1.64
CA HIS A 18 0.86 5.12 0.24
C HIS A 18 1.95 6.19 0.07
N ARG A 19 2.03 7.16 0.97
CA ARG A 19 3.07 8.19 0.94
C ARG A 19 4.46 7.57 1.11
N ARG A 20 4.65 6.69 2.09
CA ARG A 20 5.93 6.00 2.33
C ARG A 20 6.37 5.20 1.10
N LEU A 21 5.48 4.44 0.49
CA LEU A 21 5.77 3.68 -0.73
C LEU A 21 6.21 4.59 -1.88
N LEU A 22 5.52 5.71 -2.10
CA LEU A 22 5.89 6.67 -3.14
C LEU A 22 7.22 7.38 -2.83
N ASP A 23 7.49 7.70 -1.57
CA ASP A 23 8.75 8.33 -1.17
C ASP A 23 9.94 7.36 -1.33
N LEU A 24 9.74 6.06 -1.05
CA LEU A 24 10.74 5.02 -1.32
C LEU A 24 11.05 4.92 -2.82
N VAL A 25 10.03 4.87 -3.68
CA VAL A 25 10.22 4.85 -5.14
C VAL A 25 10.97 6.09 -5.63
N ARG A 26 10.62 7.28 -5.15
CA ARG A 26 11.34 8.52 -5.52
C ARG A 26 12.80 8.50 -5.08
N THR A 27 13.06 7.99 -3.87
CA THR A 27 14.43 7.87 -3.35
C THR A 27 15.22 6.88 -4.21
N LEU A 28 14.59 5.78 -4.61
CA LEU A 28 15.17 4.78 -5.49
C LEU A 28 15.51 5.32 -6.89
N GLU A 29 14.59 6.08 -7.50
CA GLU A 29 14.80 6.75 -8.79
C GLU A 29 15.95 7.77 -8.75
N ALA A 30 16.15 8.42 -7.60
CA ALA A 30 17.20 9.41 -7.40
C ALA A 30 18.57 8.78 -7.08
N SER A 31 18.58 7.57 -6.51
CA SER A 31 19.80 6.89 -6.06
C SER A 31 20.76 6.58 -7.21
N ARG A 32 22.05 6.80 -6.96
CA ARG A 32 23.15 6.54 -7.90
C ARG A 32 24.06 5.40 -7.44
N GLU A 33 24.00 5.05 -6.17
CA GLU A 33 24.83 4.03 -5.55
C GLU A 33 24.14 2.67 -5.62
N GLU A 34 24.85 1.64 -6.06
CA GLU A 34 24.28 0.30 -6.26
C GLU A 34 23.83 -0.34 -4.94
N ASP A 35 24.66 -0.25 -3.90
CA ASP A 35 24.36 -0.81 -2.58
C ASP A 35 23.11 -0.15 -1.95
N GLU A 36 22.97 1.17 -2.12
CA GLU A 36 21.79 1.92 -1.65
C GLU A 36 20.52 1.47 -2.40
N ARG A 37 20.61 1.24 -3.71
CA ARG A 37 19.49 0.72 -4.50
C ARG A 37 19.05 -0.65 -4.02
N VAL A 38 19.98 -1.55 -3.72
CA VAL A 38 19.64 -2.89 -3.21
C VAL A 38 18.88 -2.78 -1.89
N GLU A 39 19.40 -1.99 -0.94
CA GLU A 39 18.73 -1.78 0.35
C GLU A 39 17.32 -1.17 0.20
N LEU A 40 17.20 -0.14 -0.63
CA LEU A 40 15.93 0.54 -0.87
C LEU A 40 14.91 -0.35 -1.59
N VAL A 41 15.35 -1.23 -2.51
CA VAL A 41 14.45 -2.21 -3.15
C VAL A 41 13.93 -3.21 -2.13
N SER A 42 14.80 -3.79 -1.30
CA SER A 42 14.36 -4.73 -0.27
C SER A 42 13.37 -4.06 0.70
N ARG A 43 13.65 -2.82 1.12
CA ARG A 43 12.73 -2.06 1.97
C ARG A 43 11.39 -1.75 1.28
N LEU A 44 11.41 -1.42 -0.01
CA LEU A 44 10.19 -1.19 -0.79
C LEU A 44 9.37 -2.47 -0.92
N ALA A 45 10.02 -3.60 -1.19
CA ALA A 45 9.38 -4.91 -1.31
C ALA A 45 8.72 -5.31 0.02
N GLU A 46 9.42 -5.15 1.15
CA GLU A 46 8.90 -5.41 2.48
C GLU A 46 7.69 -4.52 2.81
N GLU A 47 7.83 -3.19 2.68
CA GLU A 47 6.75 -2.24 2.97
C GLU A 47 5.51 -2.51 2.10
N LEU A 48 5.72 -2.86 0.82
CA LEU A 48 4.64 -3.20 -0.10
C LEU A 48 3.97 -4.52 0.27
N ALA A 49 4.75 -5.55 0.61
CA ALA A 49 4.23 -6.84 1.03
C ALA A 49 3.39 -6.71 2.31
N THR A 50 3.90 -6.01 3.33
CA THR A 50 3.15 -5.74 4.56
C THR A 50 1.87 -4.97 4.26
N PHE A 51 1.92 -3.93 3.42
CA PHE A 51 0.73 -3.12 3.17
C PHE A 51 -0.32 -3.88 2.35
N VAL A 52 0.09 -4.66 1.35
CA VAL A 52 -0.83 -5.54 0.59
C VAL A 52 -1.45 -6.58 1.51
N ALA A 53 -0.69 -7.17 2.43
CA ALA A 53 -1.23 -8.14 3.39
C ALA A 53 -2.27 -7.49 4.32
N LEU A 54 -2.04 -6.26 4.80
CA LEU A 54 -3.05 -5.51 5.55
C LEU A 54 -4.29 -5.18 4.71
N GLU A 55 -4.10 -4.88 3.42
CA GLU A 55 -5.21 -4.67 2.50
C GLU A 55 -6.01 -5.96 2.26
N ASP A 56 -5.38 -7.13 2.20
CA ASP A 56 -6.04 -8.40 1.94
C ASP A 56 -6.66 -9.02 3.20
N ASP A 57 -6.04 -8.88 4.37
CA ASP A 57 -6.48 -9.50 5.62
C ASP A 57 -7.48 -8.62 6.39
N VAL A 58 -7.43 -7.29 6.22
CA VAL A 58 -8.21 -6.35 7.02
C VAL A 58 -9.12 -5.49 6.15
N LEU A 59 -8.55 -4.66 5.27
CA LEU A 59 -9.33 -3.67 4.52
C LEU A 59 -10.27 -4.33 3.51
N GLY A 60 -9.78 -5.28 2.74
CA GLY A 60 -10.51 -6.00 1.70
C GLY A 60 -11.76 -6.68 2.24
N PRO A 61 -11.67 -7.55 3.26
CA PRO A 61 -12.83 -8.18 3.88
C PRO A 61 -13.81 -7.16 4.46
N TRP A 62 -13.30 -6.11 5.11
CA TRP A 62 -14.13 -5.07 5.71
C TRP A 62 -14.91 -4.26 4.65
N LEU A 63 -14.27 -3.95 3.51
CA LEU A 63 -14.86 -3.24 2.39
C LEU A 63 -15.82 -4.13 1.58
N ALA A 64 -15.45 -5.38 1.34
CA ALA A 64 -16.26 -6.35 0.62
C ALA A 64 -17.61 -6.60 1.30
N ALA A 65 -17.66 -6.56 2.64
CA ALA A 65 -18.89 -6.63 3.40
C ALA A 65 -19.87 -5.45 3.14
N ARG A 66 -19.38 -4.34 2.59
CA ARG A 66 -20.16 -3.11 2.34
C ARG A 66 -20.37 -2.80 0.87
N ALA A 67 -19.38 -3.12 0.04
CA ALA A 67 -19.39 -2.87 -1.40
C ALA A 67 -18.69 -4.05 -2.12
N PRO A 68 -19.34 -5.24 -2.13
CA PRO A 68 -18.75 -6.47 -2.66
C PRO A 68 -18.37 -6.35 -4.15
N ASP A 69 -19.16 -5.64 -4.94
CA ASP A 69 -18.91 -5.46 -6.38
C ASP A 69 -17.67 -4.59 -6.67
N HIS A 70 -17.21 -3.80 -5.69
CA HIS A 70 -16.06 -2.89 -5.85
C HIS A 70 -14.79 -3.40 -5.18
N PHE A 71 -14.91 -4.10 -4.05
CA PHE A 71 -13.77 -4.51 -3.21
C PHE A 71 -13.73 -6.00 -2.90
N GLY A 72 -14.65 -6.80 -3.43
CA GLY A 72 -14.68 -8.25 -3.22
C GLY A 72 -13.55 -9.00 -3.91
N PRO A 73 -13.46 -10.33 -3.65
CA PRO A 73 -12.54 -11.22 -4.37
C PRO A 73 -12.79 -11.15 -5.87
N GLY A 74 -11.72 -10.98 -6.66
CA GLY A 74 -11.81 -10.79 -8.12
C GLY A 74 -12.05 -9.35 -8.57
N SER A 75 -12.14 -8.39 -7.65
CA SER A 75 -12.14 -6.97 -8.00
C SER A 75 -10.83 -6.54 -8.65
N MET A 76 -10.91 -5.47 -9.47
CA MET A 76 -9.73 -4.83 -10.04
C MET A 76 -8.74 -4.32 -8.98
N ALA A 77 -9.21 -4.05 -7.76
CA ALA A 77 -8.34 -3.67 -6.64
C ALA A 77 -7.44 -4.85 -6.21
N ALA A 78 -8.01 -6.04 -6.02
CA ALA A 78 -7.26 -7.25 -5.66
C ALA A 78 -6.24 -7.66 -6.74
N ALA A 79 -6.65 -7.65 -8.02
CA ALA A 79 -5.75 -7.96 -9.13
C ALA A 79 -4.56 -6.98 -9.23
N ARG A 80 -4.79 -5.68 -8.98
CA ARG A 80 -3.74 -4.66 -8.98
C ARG A 80 -2.70 -4.89 -7.88
N ARG A 81 -3.10 -5.31 -6.68
CA ARG A 81 -2.17 -5.62 -5.58
C ARG A 81 -1.26 -6.80 -5.89
N GLY A 82 -1.80 -7.90 -6.41
CA GLY A 82 -0.99 -9.04 -6.85
C GLY A 82 0.03 -8.69 -7.95
N GLY A 83 -0.36 -7.78 -8.85
CA GLY A 83 0.54 -7.23 -9.86
C GLY A 83 1.69 -6.41 -9.26
N LEU A 84 1.44 -5.60 -8.23
CA LEU A 84 2.47 -4.82 -7.54
C LEU A 84 3.52 -5.71 -6.87
N ILE A 85 3.10 -6.77 -6.18
CA ILE A 85 4.02 -7.74 -5.56
C ILE A 85 4.90 -8.41 -6.62
N SER A 86 4.30 -8.82 -7.74
CA SER A 86 5.06 -9.42 -8.84
C SER A 86 6.08 -8.46 -9.46
N LEU A 87 5.74 -7.17 -9.56
CA LEU A 87 6.66 -6.14 -10.06
C LEU A 87 7.78 -5.83 -9.07
N ALA A 88 7.50 -5.79 -7.77
CA ALA A 88 8.51 -5.62 -6.73
C ALA A 88 9.50 -6.79 -6.70
N ALA A 89 9.02 -8.04 -6.79
CA ALA A 89 9.89 -9.21 -6.87
C ALA A 89 10.77 -9.21 -8.14
N ARG A 90 10.24 -8.73 -9.27
CA ARG A 90 11.03 -8.56 -10.50
C ARG A 90 12.11 -7.49 -10.35
N LEU A 91 11.82 -6.40 -9.65
CA LEU A 91 12.79 -5.34 -9.37
C LEU A 91 13.87 -5.85 -8.42
N GLU A 92 13.51 -6.61 -7.39
CA GLU A 92 14.44 -7.23 -6.43
C GLU A 92 15.38 -8.26 -7.08
N ALA A 93 14.88 -9.01 -8.06
CA ALA A 93 15.67 -9.97 -8.82
C ALA A 93 16.55 -9.31 -9.92
N ALA A 94 16.33 -8.04 -10.25
CA ALA A 94 17.07 -7.36 -11.32
C ALA A 94 18.41 -6.82 -10.80
N PRO A 95 19.53 -7.02 -11.53
CA PRO A 95 20.82 -6.42 -11.17
C PRO A 95 20.72 -4.89 -11.14
N ALA A 96 21.07 -4.25 -10.02
CA ALA A 96 20.85 -2.82 -9.81
C ALA A 96 21.62 -1.87 -10.76
N ALA A 97 22.66 -2.38 -11.43
CA ALA A 97 23.40 -1.69 -12.50
C ALA A 97 22.93 -2.04 -13.93
N GLY A 98 21.97 -2.97 -14.08
CA GLY A 98 21.51 -3.48 -15.37
C GLY A 98 20.35 -2.70 -16.00
N PRO A 99 20.16 -2.78 -17.33
CA PRO A 99 19.05 -2.13 -18.01
C PRO A 99 17.68 -2.70 -17.60
N GLU A 100 17.61 -3.96 -17.16
CA GLU A 100 16.40 -4.60 -16.67
C GLU A 100 15.88 -3.96 -15.38
N TYR A 101 16.78 -3.44 -14.55
CA TYR A 101 16.43 -2.76 -13.31
C TYR A 101 15.66 -1.47 -13.57
N ALA A 102 16.13 -0.64 -14.49
CA ALA A 102 15.45 0.61 -14.85
C ALA A 102 14.05 0.35 -15.39
N ALA A 103 13.89 -0.67 -16.26
CA ALA A 103 12.59 -1.06 -16.78
C ALA A 103 11.65 -1.64 -15.69
N ALA A 104 12.18 -2.43 -14.76
CA ALA A 104 11.41 -2.97 -13.64
C ALA A 104 10.97 -1.85 -12.67
N LEU A 105 11.85 -0.90 -12.39
CA LEU A 105 11.57 0.26 -11.54
C LEU A 105 10.49 1.13 -12.15
N GLU A 106 10.60 1.48 -13.44
CA GLU A 106 9.60 2.29 -14.14
C GLU A 106 8.21 1.61 -14.15
N ALA A 107 8.19 0.29 -14.39
CA ALA A 107 6.96 -0.49 -14.36
C ALA A 107 6.30 -0.50 -12.98
N LEU A 108 7.09 -0.73 -11.91
CA LEU A 108 6.61 -0.70 -10.53
C LEU A 108 6.13 0.70 -10.14
N ALA A 109 6.91 1.75 -10.42
CA ALA A 109 6.56 3.13 -10.13
C ALA A 109 5.24 3.53 -10.78
N THR A 110 5.07 3.22 -12.06
CA THR A 110 3.84 3.50 -12.82
C THR A 110 2.63 2.77 -12.22
N ALA A 111 2.78 1.48 -11.93
CA ALA A 111 1.71 0.68 -11.33
C ALA A 111 1.34 1.17 -9.92
N LEU A 112 2.34 1.51 -9.09
CA LEU A 112 2.14 2.00 -7.74
C LEU A 112 1.43 3.35 -7.73
N VAL A 113 1.83 4.30 -8.58
CA VAL A 113 1.14 5.59 -8.71
C VAL A 113 -0.31 5.40 -9.13
N ALA A 114 -0.58 4.50 -10.08
CA ALA A 114 -1.95 4.20 -10.51
C ALA A 114 -2.78 3.58 -9.37
N HIS A 115 -2.20 2.64 -8.62
CA HIS A 115 -2.85 2.04 -7.45
C HIS A 115 -3.16 3.08 -6.37
N VAL A 116 -2.18 3.90 -5.97
CA VAL A 116 -2.37 4.98 -4.99
C VAL A 116 -3.47 5.93 -5.43
N ARG A 117 -3.46 6.39 -6.68
CA ARG A 117 -4.51 7.28 -7.20
C ARG A 117 -5.90 6.65 -7.12
N SER A 118 -6.03 5.37 -7.46
CA SER A 118 -7.29 4.64 -7.33
C SER A 118 -7.74 4.58 -5.88
N ALA A 119 -6.84 4.20 -4.96
CA ALA A 119 -7.16 4.08 -3.54
C ALA A 119 -7.53 5.44 -2.92
N LEU A 120 -6.82 6.51 -3.26
CA LEU A 120 -7.16 7.86 -2.79
C LEU A 120 -8.51 8.35 -3.33
N ARG A 121 -8.92 7.92 -4.52
CA ARG A 121 -10.20 8.30 -5.13
C ARG A 121 -11.37 7.44 -4.63
N GLU A 122 -11.15 6.15 -4.43
CA GLU A 122 -12.22 5.17 -4.24
C GLU A 122 -12.31 4.67 -2.80
N LEU A 123 -11.17 4.35 -2.18
CA LEU A 123 -11.12 3.77 -0.83
C LEU A 123 -11.17 4.86 0.25
N VAL A 124 -10.33 5.88 0.12
CA VAL A 124 -10.16 6.89 1.17
C VAL A 124 -11.47 7.62 1.52
N PRO A 125 -12.31 8.04 0.56
CA PRO A 125 -13.60 8.67 0.90
C PRO A 125 -14.53 7.74 1.69
N VAL A 126 -14.49 6.43 1.42
CA VAL A 126 -15.25 5.43 2.19
C VAL A 126 -14.76 5.38 3.63
N LEU A 127 -13.44 5.38 3.84
CA LEU A 127 -12.82 5.37 5.18
C LEU A 127 -13.09 6.66 5.95
N GLU A 128 -13.21 7.80 5.27
CA GLU A 128 -13.54 9.10 5.88
C GLU A 128 -15.01 9.24 6.26
N ALA A 129 -15.89 8.57 5.52
CA ALA A 129 -17.33 8.58 5.79
C ALA A 129 -17.75 7.64 6.94
N LEU A 130 -16.80 6.93 7.57
CA LEU A 130 -17.13 5.93 8.59
C LEU A 130 -17.68 6.55 9.88
N PRO A 131 -18.70 5.92 10.48
CA PRO A 131 -19.07 6.21 11.86
C PRO A 131 -17.85 6.05 12.79
N ALA A 132 -17.70 6.94 13.76
CA ALA A 132 -16.51 6.98 14.63
C ALA A 132 -16.20 5.63 15.30
N ALA A 133 -17.23 4.89 15.74
CA ALA A 133 -17.06 3.57 16.35
C ALA A 133 -16.52 2.52 15.36
N GLU A 134 -16.95 2.58 14.10
CA GLU A 134 -16.44 1.68 13.04
C GLU A 134 -15.02 2.07 12.62
N SER A 135 -14.76 3.37 12.50
CA SER A 135 -13.43 3.92 12.22
C SER A 135 -12.41 3.47 13.26
N ALA A 136 -12.76 3.56 14.54
CA ALA A 136 -11.90 3.12 15.64
C ALA A 136 -11.62 1.61 15.59
N ARG A 137 -12.66 0.78 15.42
CA ARG A 137 -12.51 -0.69 15.34
C ARG A 137 -11.62 -1.11 14.17
N LEU A 138 -11.83 -0.52 13.00
CA LEU A 138 -11.01 -0.81 11.82
C LEU A 138 -9.55 -0.38 12.05
N HIS A 139 -9.33 0.80 12.65
CA HIS A 139 -7.97 1.27 12.93
C HIS A 139 -7.23 0.35 13.89
N THR A 140 -7.87 -0.08 14.98
CA THR A 140 -7.30 -1.07 15.91
C THR A 140 -6.95 -2.37 15.19
N ALA A 141 -7.86 -2.90 14.36
CA ALA A 141 -7.58 -4.13 13.61
C ALA A 141 -6.38 -4.01 12.64
N LEU A 142 -6.17 -2.83 12.04
CA LEU A 142 -5.00 -2.55 11.20
C LEU A 142 -3.71 -2.56 12.01
N LEU A 143 -3.69 -1.90 13.17
CA LEU A 143 -2.51 -1.84 14.03
C LEU A 143 -2.17 -3.22 14.63
N ASP A 144 -3.16 -3.93 15.16
CA ASP A 144 -2.97 -5.26 15.76
C ASP A 144 -2.47 -6.28 14.72
N THR A 145 -2.94 -6.18 13.47
CA THR A 145 -2.49 -7.07 12.40
C THR A 145 -1.08 -6.73 11.95
N GLN A 146 -0.76 -5.43 11.85
CA GLN A 146 0.59 -4.98 11.54
C GLN A 146 1.60 -5.43 12.60
N GLU A 147 1.27 -5.29 13.89
CA GLU A 147 2.14 -5.70 14.99
C GLU A 147 2.46 -7.19 14.92
N ARG A 148 1.44 -8.04 14.72
CA ARG A 148 1.62 -9.49 14.52
C ARG A 148 2.49 -9.85 13.31
N MET A 149 2.46 -9.03 12.25
CA MET A 149 3.31 -9.24 11.07
C MET A 149 4.78 -8.88 11.33
N THR A 150 5.07 -8.03 12.33
CA THR A 150 6.43 -7.61 12.68
C THR A 150 7.08 -8.46 13.79
N GLU A 151 6.32 -9.33 14.46
CA GLU A 151 6.80 -10.21 15.54
C GLU A 151 7.34 -11.58 15.04
N HIS A 152 7.35 -11.80 13.73
CA HIS A 152 7.78 -13.05 13.07
C HIS A 152 8.94 -12.79 12.11
#